data_AF-A0A087SUW7-F1
#
_entry.id   AF-A0A087SUW7-F1
#
_cell.length_a   1.000
_cell.length_b   1.000
_cell.length_c   1.000
_cell.angle_alpha   90.00
_cell.angle_beta   90.00
_cell.angle_gamma   90.00
#
_symmetry.space_group_name_H-M   'P 1'
#
loop_
_entity.id
_entity.type
_entity.pdbx_description
1 polymer ?
#
loop_
_entity_poly.entity_id
_entity_poly.type
_entity_poly.pdbx_seq_one_letter_code
_entity_poly.pdbx_strand_id
1 'polypeptide(L)'
;MKLDRLGPGANISHTVVLRPKQTGIYNFTAAEVTYYPSEDSKEVQVSFSTEPGEAVVIQAKDFDRKFSPHMTDWAAFAVMTLPSLGIPFLLWYRSKSKYENIVKQKKH
;
A
#
# COMPACT_ATOMS: atom_id res chain seq x y z
N MET A 1 -20.88 20.98 -5.27
CA MET A 1 -20.32 21.76 -4.14
C MET A 1 -20.44 23.22 -4.49
N LYS A 2 -20.83 24.08 -3.53
CA LYS A 2 -20.92 25.53 -3.75
C LYS A 2 -19.84 26.21 -2.93
N LEU A 3 -19.09 27.10 -3.57
CA LEU A 3 -18.07 27.94 -2.95
C LEU A 3 -18.57 29.38 -2.92
N ASP A 4 -18.18 30.11 -1.88
CA ASP A 4 -18.41 31.55 -1.79
C ASP A 4 -17.36 32.32 -2.61
N ARG A 5 -17.45 33.65 -2.59
CA ARG A 5 -16.57 34.56 -3.35
C ARG A 5 -15.08 34.25 -3.09
N LEU A 6 -14.32 34.10 -4.17
CA LEU A 6 -12.86 33.99 -4.14
C LEU A 6 -12.22 35.36 -4.40
N GLY A 7 -11.30 35.77 -3.53
CA GLY A 7 -10.55 37.02 -3.71
C GLY A 7 -9.47 36.90 -4.80
N PRO A 8 -8.99 38.03 -5.36
CA PRO A 8 -7.89 38.03 -6.33
C PRO A 8 -6.63 37.38 -5.74
N GLY A 9 -6.01 36.46 -6.48
CA GLY A 9 -4.80 35.75 -6.05
C GLY A 9 -5.02 34.74 -4.91
N ALA A 10 -6.26 34.52 -4.47
CA ALA A 10 -6.57 33.50 -3.47
C ALA A 10 -6.73 32.12 -4.12
N ASN A 11 -6.34 31.07 -3.39
CA ASN A 11 -6.47 29.68 -3.80
C ASN A 11 -7.37 28.94 -2.81
N ILE A 12 -8.19 28.02 -3.31
CA ILE A 12 -8.99 27.10 -2.50
C ILE A 12 -8.65 25.67 -2.92
N SER A 13 -8.52 24.79 -1.94
CA SER A 13 -8.37 23.36 -2.16
C SER A 13 -9.43 22.62 -1.36
N HIS A 14 -10.06 21.62 -1.97
CA HIS A 14 -11.08 20.79 -1.34
C HIS A 14 -10.83 19.32 -1.62
N THR A 15 -11.06 18.48 -0.63
CA THR A 15 -10.84 17.04 -0.72
C THR A 15 -12.10 16.32 -0.29
N VAL A 16 -12.57 15.41 -1.15
CA VAL A 16 -13.73 14.56 -0.87
C VAL A 16 -13.25 13.13 -0.71
N VAL A 17 -13.59 12.51 0.42
CA VAL A 17 -13.30 11.10 0.67
C VAL A 17 -14.55 10.30 0.44
N LEU A 18 -14.51 9.40 -0.55
CA LEU A 18 -15.62 8.53 -0.90
C LEU A 18 -15.31 7.10 -0.47
N ARG A 19 -16.32 6.40 0.07
CA ARG A 19 -16.26 4.96 0.30
C ARG A 19 -17.09 4.25 -0.77
N PRO A 20 -16.47 3.47 -1.66
CA PRO A 20 -17.20 2.69 -2.64
C PRO A 20 -18.04 1.62 -1.92
N LYS A 21 -19.31 1.47 -2.34
CA LYS A 21 -20.22 0.45 -1.79
C LYS A 21 -20.07 -0.91 -2.47
N GLN A 22 -19.55 -0.91 -3.69
CA GLN A 22 -19.35 -2.09 -4.52
C GLN A 22 -17.96 -2.02 -5.16
N THR A 23 -17.47 -3.18 -5.58
CA THR A 23 -16.20 -3.30 -6.28
C THR A 23 -16.42 -3.49 -7.76
N GLY A 24 -15.50 -3.00 -8.56
CA GLY A 24 -15.61 -3.06 -10.01
C GLY A 24 -14.90 -1.90 -10.68
N ILE A 25 -15.25 -1.74 -11.93
CA ILE A 25 -14.72 -0.71 -12.81
C ILE A 25 -15.57 0.55 -12.63
N TYR A 26 -14.91 1.67 -12.37
CA TYR A 26 -15.55 2.97 -12.23
C TYR A 26 -14.94 3.97 -13.21
N ASN A 27 -15.82 4.76 -13.83
CA ASN A 27 -15.41 5.85 -14.71
C ASN A 27 -15.34 7.13 -13.89
N PHE A 28 -14.14 7.68 -13.76
CA PHE A 28 -13.89 8.96 -13.10
C PHE A 28 -13.82 10.02 -14.18
N THR A 29 -14.93 10.73 -14.39
CA THR A 29 -15.01 11.80 -15.39
C THR A 29 -14.39 13.10 -14.91
N ALA A 30 -14.14 14.03 -15.83
CA ALA A 30 -13.76 15.39 -15.50
C ALA A 30 -14.72 16.06 -14.51
N ALA A 31 -14.19 16.88 -13.62
CA ALA A 31 -14.99 17.79 -12.80
C ALA A 31 -15.34 19.03 -13.61
N GLU A 32 -16.60 19.45 -13.54
CA GLU A 32 -17.06 20.71 -14.12
C GLU A 32 -17.04 21.80 -13.04
N VAL A 33 -16.44 22.94 -13.37
CA VAL A 33 -16.38 24.13 -12.52
C VAL A 33 -17.12 25.25 -13.23
N THR A 34 -18.14 25.78 -12.57
CA THR A 34 -18.92 26.92 -13.06
C THR A 34 -18.76 28.10 -12.13
N TYR A 35 -18.43 29.26 -12.69
CA TYR A 35 -18.20 30.48 -11.91
C TYR A 35 -18.53 31.74 -12.69
N TYR A 36 -18.77 32.82 -11.93
CA TYR A 36 -18.84 34.17 -12.48
C TYR A 36 -17.47 34.82 -12.33
N PRO A 37 -16.89 35.41 -13.40
CA PRO A 37 -15.55 36.00 -13.34
C PRO A 37 -15.50 37.31 -12.52
N SER A 38 -16.64 38.00 -12.37
CA SER A 38 -16.79 39.21 -11.54
C SER A 38 -18.21 39.29 -10.96
N GLU A 39 -18.40 40.12 -9.93
CA GLU A 39 -19.69 40.28 -9.24
C GLU A 39 -20.79 40.85 -10.14
N ASP A 40 -20.41 41.67 -11.12
CA ASP A 40 -21.34 42.29 -12.08
C ASP A 40 -21.57 41.43 -13.34
N SER A 41 -20.82 40.33 -13.50
CA SER A 41 -20.95 39.47 -14.67
C SER A 41 -22.29 38.73 -14.64
N LYS A 42 -23.02 38.81 -15.75
CA LYS A 42 -24.25 38.01 -15.97
C LYS A 42 -23.96 36.70 -16.72
N GLU A 43 -22.74 36.54 -17.23
CA GLU A 43 -22.30 35.38 -17.99
C GLU A 43 -21.57 34.39 -17.09
N VAL A 44 -22.02 33.13 -17.14
CA VAL A 44 -21.40 32.01 -16.43
C VAL A 44 -20.27 31.45 -17.28
N GLN A 45 -19.10 31.29 -16.70
CA GLN A 45 -18.01 30.54 -17.31
C GLN A 45 -18.03 29.09 -16.84
N VAL A 46 -17.80 28.18 -17.77
CA VAL A 46 -17.71 26.73 -17.53
C VAL A 46 -16.31 26.28 -17.88
N SER A 47 -15.66 25.58 -16.97
CA SER A 47 -14.37 24.95 -17.18
C SER A 47 -14.38 23.50 -16.71
N PHE A 48 -13.51 22.68 -17.29
CA PHE A 48 -13.40 21.26 -16.98
C PHE A 48 -12.01 20.95 -16.44
N SER A 49 -11.94 20.05 -15.45
CA SER A 49 -10.69 19.47 -15.02
C SER A 49 -10.23 18.36 -15.97
N THR A 50 -9.01 17.88 -15.79
CA THR A 50 -8.59 16.62 -16.39
C THR A 50 -9.42 15.46 -15.84
N GLU A 51 -9.67 14.49 -16.71
CA GLU A 51 -10.35 13.24 -16.41
C GLU A 51 -9.31 12.13 -16.14
N PRO A 52 -9.35 11.47 -14.96
CA PRO A 52 -8.52 10.30 -14.68
C PRO A 52 -8.88 9.06 -15.51
N GLY A 53 -10.11 8.96 -16.01
CA GLY A 53 -10.59 7.86 -16.83
C GLY A 53 -11.08 6.66 -16.01
N GLU A 54 -10.87 5.46 -16.54
CA GLU A 54 -11.32 4.21 -15.92
C GLU A 54 -10.37 3.77 -14.80
N ALA A 55 -10.91 3.53 -13.60
CA ALA A 55 -10.14 2.94 -12.51
C ALA A 55 -10.87 1.78 -11.84
N VAL A 56 -10.11 0.78 -11.39
CA VAL A 56 -10.63 -0.42 -10.77
C VAL A 56 -10.61 -0.26 -9.25
N VAL A 57 -11.78 -0.37 -8.63
CA VAL A 57 -11.92 -0.46 -7.19
C VAL A 57 -12.01 -1.93 -6.81
N ILE A 58 -10.98 -2.42 -6.10
CA ILE A 58 -10.91 -3.80 -5.62
C ILE A 58 -11.22 -3.90 -4.12
N GLN A 59 -11.57 -5.10 -3.66
CA GLN A 59 -11.84 -5.34 -2.24
C GLN A 59 -10.55 -5.20 -1.43
N ALA A 60 -10.65 -4.67 -0.20
CA ALA A 60 -9.51 -4.52 0.69
C ALA A 60 -8.77 -5.85 0.91
N LYS A 61 -9.49 -6.96 1.09
CA LYS A 61 -8.91 -8.30 1.22
C LYS A 61 -8.08 -8.72 0.01
N ASP A 62 -8.55 -8.42 -1.20
CA ASP A 62 -7.83 -8.76 -2.43
C ASP A 62 -6.62 -7.85 -2.65
N PHE A 63 -6.74 -6.58 -2.28
CA PHE A 63 -5.63 -5.65 -2.24
C PHE A 63 -4.54 -6.15 -1.27
N ASP A 64 -4.90 -6.47 -0.02
CA ASP A 64 -3.95 -6.94 0.99
C ASP A 64 -3.26 -8.23 0.55
N ARG A 65 -3.99 -9.18 -0.05
CA ARG A 65 -3.40 -10.40 -0.61
C ARG A 65 -2.38 -10.12 -1.70
N LYS A 66 -2.57 -9.06 -2.51
CA LYS A 66 -1.72 -8.75 -3.67
C LYS A 66 -0.55 -7.83 -3.31
N PHE A 67 -0.74 -6.91 -2.38
CA PHE A 67 0.20 -5.83 -2.09
C PHE A 67 0.79 -5.86 -0.68
N SER A 68 0.34 -6.79 0.18
CA SER A 68 0.85 -6.94 1.54
C SER A 68 1.41 -8.35 1.79
N PRO A 69 2.45 -8.78 1.04
CA PRO A 69 2.93 -10.15 1.06
C PRO A 69 3.85 -10.40 2.28
N HIS A 70 3.32 -10.23 3.49
CA HIS A 70 4.06 -10.48 4.73
C HIS A 70 4.69 -11.88 4.76
N MET A 71 4.00 -12.88 4.22
CA MET A 71 4.49 -14.26 4.18
C MET A 71 5.76 -14.40 3.31
N THR A 72 5.87 -13.67 2.20
CA THR A 72 7.07 -13.75 1.35
C THR A 72 8.27 -13.09 2.03
N ASP A 73 8.03 -12.00 2.74
CA ASP A 73 9.08 -11.29 3.47
C ASP A 73 9.58 -12.11 4.65
N TRP A 74 8.68 -12.75 5.41
CA TRP A 74 9.04 -13.70 6.46
C TRP A 74 9.80 -14.91 5.92
N ALA A 75 9.40 -15.45 4.77
CA ALA A 75 10.11 -16.55 4.12
C ALA A 75 11.52 -16.14 3.69
N ALA A 76 11.67 -14.96 3.09
CA ALA A 76 12.98 -14.41 2.74
C ALA A 76 13.87 -14.24 3.98
N PHE A 77 13.32 -13.67 5.06
CA PHE A 77 14.04 -13.53 6.33
C PHE A 77 14.48 -14.88 6.91
N ALA A 78 13.61 -15.88 6.90
CA ALA A 78 13.95 -17.23 7.34
C ALA A 78 15.12 -17.78 6.51
N VAL A 79 15.05 -17.71 5.19
CA VAL A 79 16.12 -18.18 4.30
C VAL A 79 17.44 -17.45 4.55
N MET A 80 17.41 -16.13 4.74
CA MET A 80 18.61 -15.32 4.98
C MET A 80 19.27 -15.61 6.33
N THR A 81 18.51 -15.99 7.35
CA THR A 81 19.02 -16.27 8.70
C THR A 81 19.49 -17.71 8.89
N LEU A 82 19.02 -18.64 8.03
CA LEU A 82 19.40 -20.06 8.08
C LEU A 82 20.91 -20.32 8.03
N PRO A 83 21.74 -19.64 7.22
CA PRO A 83 23.19 -19.88 7.23
C PRO A 83 23.82 -19.50 8.57
N SER A 84 23.47 -18.32 9.09
CA SER A 84 24.02 -17.77 10.34
C SER A 84 23.62 -18.58 11.57
N LEU A 85 22.43 -19.20 11.57
CA LEU A 85 21.97 -20.06 12.66
C LEU A 85 22.37 -21.53 12.44
N GLY A 86 22.27 -22.01 11.21
CA GLY A 86 22.45 -23.41 10.83
C GLY A 86 23.90 -23.87 10.87
N ILE A 87 24.85 -23.05 10.39
CA ILE A 87 26.27 -23.43 10.37
C ILE A 87 26.80 -23.63 11.80
N PRO A 88 26.63 -22.67 12.75
CA PRO A 88 27.07 -22.88 14.13
C PRO A 88 26.38 -24.05 14.81
N PHE A 89 25.07 -24.24 14.57
CA PHE A 89 24.32 -25.37 15.13
C PHE A 89 24.85 -26.72 14.64
N LEU A 90 25.11 -26.87 13.34
CA LEU A 90 25.64 -28.12 12.77
C LEU A 90 27.04 -28.45 13.31
N LEU A 91 27.91 -27.44 13.43
CA LEU A 91 29.23 -27.61 14.02
C LEU A 91 29.15 -28.06 15.48
N TRP A 92 28.31 -27.40 16.28
CA TRP A 92 28.07 -27.78 17.67
C TRP A 92 27.50 -29.19 17.79
N TYR A 93 26.47 -29.53 16.99
CA TYR A 93 25.82 -30.83 17.02
C TYR A 93 26.79 -31.98 16.69
N ARG A 94 27.63 -31.79 15.67
CA ARG A 94 28.70 -32.74 15.33
C ARG A 94 29.70 -32.90 16.46
N SER A 95 30.13 -31.80 17.07
CA SER A 95 31.06 -31.81 18.21
C SER A 95 30.48 -32.58 19.39
N LYS A 96 29.29 -32.19 19.85
CA LYS A 96 28.58 -32.82 20.97
C LYS A 96 28.40 -34.32 20.76
N SER A 97 27.90 -34.72 19.58
CA SER A 97 27.66 -36.13 19.25
C SER A 97 28.94 -36.96 19.29
N LYS A 98 30.08 -36.40 18.82
CA LYS A 98 31.38 -37.07 18.90
C LYS A 98 31.81 -37.30 20.35
N TYR A 99 31.71 -36.29 21.21
CA TYR A 99 32.10 -36.42 22.62
C TYR A 99 31.19 -37.39 23.39
N GLU A 100 29.88 -37.34 23.16
CA GLU A 100 28.94 -38.29 23.78
C GLU A 100 29.24 -39.74 23.40
N ASN A 101 29.59 -40.01 22.14
CA ASN A 101 29.94 -41.35 21.68
C ASN A 101 31.25 -41.85 22.31
N ILE A 102 32.26 -40.99 22.44
CA ILE A 102 33.52 -41.34 23.12
C ILE A 102 33.29 -41.66 24.59
N VAL A 103 32.46 -40.87 25.28
CA VAL A 103 32.10 -41.11 26.70
C VAL A 103 31.34 -42.43 26.85
N LYS A 104 30.44 -42.77 25.93
CA LYS A 104 29.73 -44.06 25.93
C LYS A 104 30.67 -45.25 25.69
N GLN A 105 31.65 -45.13 24.79
CA GLN A 105 32.64 -46.19 24.55
C GLN A 105 33.57 -46.43 25.75
N LYS A 106 33.91 -45.41 26.54
CA LYS A 106 34.72 -45.55 27.76
C LYS A 106 33.98 -46.18 28.95
N LYS A 107 32.65 -46.30 28.89
CA LYS A 107 31.82 -46.87 29.96
C LYS A 107 31.60 -48.38 29.82
N HIS A 108 32.11 -48.98 28.75
CA HIS A 108 32.18 -50.43 28.53
C HIS A 108 33.61 -50.92 28.73
#